data_AF-A0A367UGC0-F1
#
_entry.id   AF-A0A367UGC0-F1
#
_cell.length_a   1.000
_cell.length_b   1.000
_cell.length_c   1.000
_cell.angle_alpha   90.00
_cell.angle_beta   90.00
_cell.angle_gamma   90.00
#
_symmetry.space_group_name_H-M   'P 1'
#
loop_
_entity.id
_entity.type
_entity.pdbx_description
1 polymer ?
#
loop_
_entity_poly.entity_id
_entity_poly.type
_entity_poly.pdbx_seq_one_letter_code
_entity_poly.pdbx_strand_id
1 'polypeptide(L)'
;MSDAMIVGSMLAKEIQEVADARDAWKTHAQKVEENRDKWKKYAETVQVELAIQQAYVAGLKAIIEAAKSMHANSPLFSGSGASFKDGSAKSIADKKFEAAFDAKAKELGITNPEDHRAS
;
A
#
# COMPACT_ATOMS: atom_id res chain seq x y z
N MET A 1 -45.33 -20.17 -45.12
CA MET A 1 -44.36 -20.63 -44.10
C MET A 1 -45.20 -21.23 -42.97
N SER A 2 -44.98 -22.49 -42.56
CA SER A 2 -45.81 -23.11 -41.50
C SER A 2 -45.38 -22.61 -40.12
N ASP A 3 -46.31 -22.57 -39.16
CA ASP A 3 -46.04 -22.15 -37.77
C ASP A 3 -44.88 -22.91 -37.13
N ALA A 4 -44.68 -24.18 -37.49
CA ALA A 4 -43.56 -24.99 -37.05
C ALA A 4 -42.18 -24.44 -37.52
N MET A 5 -42.10 -23.83 -38.70
CA MET A 5 -40.85 -23.21 -39.17
C MET A 5 -40.55 -21.89 -38.45
N ILE A 6 -41.59 -21.12 -38.10
CA ILE A 6 -41.45 -19.90 -37.31
C ILE A 6 -40.91 -20.26 -35.91
N VAL A 7 -41.54 -21.21 -35.23
CA VAL A 7 -41.12 -21.69 -33.90
C VAL A 7 -39.70 -22.26 -33.93
N GLY A 8 -39.36 -23.05 -34.95
CA GLY A 8 -37.99 -23.60 -35.09
C GLY A 8 -36.92 -22.53 -35.28
N SER A 9 -37.21 -21.47 -36.05
CA SER A 9 -36.27 -20.36 -36.25
C SER A 9 -36.08 -19.50 -34.99
N MET A 10 -37.13 -19.32 -34.19
CA MET A 10 -37.04 -18.60 -32.91
C MET A 10 -36.21 -19.37 -31.89
N LEU A 11 -36.44 -20.69 -31.78
CA LEU A 11 -35.67 -21.54 -30.86
C LEU A 11 -34.19 -21.59 -31.25
N ALA A 12 -33.87 -21.68 -32.54
CA ALA A 12 -32.49 -21.66 -33.01
C ALA A 12 -31.79 -20.34 -32.67
N LYS A 13 -32.50 -19.21 -32.76
CA LYS A 13 -31.98 -17.89 -32.37
C LYS A 13 -31.70 -17.82 -30.87
N GLU A 14 -32.63 -18.26 -30.03
CA GLU A 14 -32.44 -18.28 -28.56
C GLU A 14 -31.25 -19.17 -28.15
N ILE A 15 -31.09 -20.34 -28.78
CA ILE A 15 -29.93 -21.23 -28.53
C ILE A 15 -28.62 -20.52 -28.89
N GLN A 16 -28.58 -19.79 -30.00
CA GLN A 16 -27.40 -19.04 -30.42
C GLN A 16 -27.09 -17.90 -29.43
N GLU A 17 -28.09 -17.13 -29.01
CA GLU A 17 -27.91 -16.04 -28.05
C GLU A 17 -27.40 -16.55 -26.69
N VAL A 18 -27.89 -17.71 -26.23
CA VAL A 18 -27.39 -18.35 -25.00
C VAL A 18 -25.95 -18.84 -25.17
N ALA A 19 -25.58 -19.39 -26.33
CA ALA A 19 -24.22 -19.81 -26.61
C ALA A 19 -23.25 -18.62 -26.62
N ASP A 20 -23.62 -17.52 -27.28
CA ASP A 20 -22.83 -16.30 -27.34
C ASP A 20 -22.66 -15.68 -25.95
N ALA A 21 -23.73 -15.63 -25.16
CA ALA A 21 -23.69 -15.15 -23.78
C ALA A 21 -22.77 -16.02 -22.92
N ARG A 22 -22.85 -17.35 -23.02
CA ARG A 22 -21.96 -18.28 -22.31
C ARG A 22 -20.49 -18.02 -22.64
N ASP A 23 -20.17 -17.84 -23.92
CA ASP A 23 -18.79 -17.63 -24.37
C ASP A 23 -18.26 -16.25 -23.94
N ALA A 24 -19.11 -15.23 -23.92
CA ALA A 24 -18.81 -13.92 -23.34
C ALA A 24 -18.54 -14.01 -21.83
N TRP A 25 -19.38 -14.72 -21.08
CA TRP A 25 -19.20 -14.96 -19.64
C TRP A 25 -17.91 -15.74 -19.35
N LYS A 26 -17.60 -16.76 -20.14
CA LYS A 26 -16.35 -17.52 -20.03
C LYS A 26 -15.13 -16.61 -20.21
N THR A 27 -15.16 -15.76 -21.24
CA THR A 27 -14.07 -14.80 -21.50
C THR A 27 -13.93 -13.78 -20.37
N HIS A 28 -15.05 -13.30 -19.83
CA HIS A 28 -15.04 -12.37 -18.70
C HIS A 28 -14.47 -13.01 -17.44
N ALA A 29 -14.91 -14.24 -17.11
CA ALA A 29 -14.40 -14.99 -15.97
C ALA A 29 -12.88 -15.18 -16.06
N GLN A 30 -12.35 -15.55 -17.23
CA GLN A 30 -10.91 -15.67 -17.46
C GLN A 30 -10.17 -14.35 -17.20
N LYS A 31 -10.69 -13.21 -17.68
CA LYS A 31 -10.08 -11.89 -17.43
C LYS A 31 -10.09 -11.52 -15.94
N VAL A 32 -11.15 -11.86 -15.22
CA VAL A 32 -11.24 -11.62 -13.78
C VAL A 32 -10.23 -12.48 -13.02
N GLU A 33 -10.07 -13.75 -13.40
CA GLU A 33 -9.06 -14.64 -12.81
C GLU A 33 -7.64 -14.15 -13.07
N GLU A 34 -7.32 -13.73 -14.29
CA GLU A 34 -6.02 -13.16 -14.63
C GLU A 34 -5.73 -11.88 -13.82
N ASN A 35 -6.74 -11.02 -13.67
CA ASN A 35 -6.58 -9.80 -12.87
C ASN A 35 -6.39 -10.12 -11.39
N ARG A 36 -7.16 -11.06 -10.84
CA ARG A 36 -6.98 -11.55 -9.46
C ARG A 36 -5.56 -12.03 -9.24
N ASP A 37 -5.03 -12.84 -10.14
CA ASP A 37 -3.69 -13.42 -9.99
C ASP A 37 -2.59 -12.36 -10.12
N LYS A 38 -2.77 -11.38 -11.02
CA LYS A 38 -1.88 -10.20 -11.11
C LYS A 38 -1.90 -9.37 -9.83
N TRP A 39 -3.07 -9.06 -9.29
CA TRP A 39 -3.19 -8.28 -8.04
C TRP A 39 -2.63 -9.04 -6.85
N LYS A 40 -2.83 -10.35 -6.79
CA LYS A 40 -2.25 -11.19 -5.74
C LYS A 40 -0.72 -11.13 -5.77
N LYS A 41 -0.12 -11.33 -6.95
CA LYS A 41 1.33 -11.24 -7.11
C LYS A 41 1.87 -9.84 -6.78
N TYR A 42 1.16 -8.79 -7.18
CA TYR A 42 1.53 -7.43 -6.84
C TYR A 42 1.49 -7.19 -5.33
N ALA A 43 0.45 -7.66 -4.64
CA ALA A 43 0.33 -7.55 -3.19
C ALA A 43 1.46 -8.29 -2.46
N GLU A 44 1.82 -9.50 -2.92
CA GLU A 44 2.96 -10.26 -2.39
C GLU A 44 4.27 -9.48 -2.54
N THR A 45 4.52 -8.86 -3.69
CA THR A 45 5.71 -8.01 -3.91
C THR A 45 5.74 -6.82 -2.95
N VAL A 46 4.63 -6.08 -2.83
CA VAL A 46 4.55 -4.92 -1.93
C VAL A 46 4.77 -5.33 -0.47
N GLN A 47 4.28 -6.49 -0.04
CA GLN A 47 4.54 -7.00 1.31
C GLN A 47 6.03 -7.27 1.55
N VAL A 48 6.71 -7.87 0.57
CA VAL A 48 8.16 -8.11 0.65
C VAL A 48 8.94 -6.79 0.70
N GLU A 49 8.60 -5.83 -0.16
CA GLU A 49 9.25 -4.52 -0.17
C GLU A 49 9.05 -3.78 1.16
N LEU A 50 7.83 -3.82 1.72
CA LEU A 50 7.54 -3.25 3.03
C LEU A 50 8.38 -3.91 4.14
N ALA A 51 8.50 -5.24 4.13
CA ALA A 51 9.31 -5.96 5.10
C ALA A 51 10.81 -5.57 5.01
N ILE A 52 11.33 -5.40 3.79
CA ILE A 52 12.69 -4.93 3.55
C ILE A 52 12.89 -3.51 4.10
N GLN A 53 11.94 -2.60 3.84
CA GLN A 53 12.01 -1.23 4.37
C GLN A 53 11.96 -1.21 5.90
N GLN A 54 11.12 -2.04 6.52
CA GLN A 54 11.06 -2.19 7.98
C GLN A 54 12.38 -2.71 8.55
N ALA A 55 12.99 -3.71 7.92
CA ALA A 55 14.31 -4.22 8.32
C ALA A 55 15.40 -3.14 8.20
N TYR A 56 15.38 -2.35 7.13
CA TYR A 56 16.31 -1.25 6.94
C TYR A 56 16.15 -0.16 8.01
N VAL A 57 14.90 0.24 8.33
CA VAL A 57 14.59 1.17 9.42
C VAL A 57 15.08 0.63 10.77
N ALA A 58 14.90 -0.67 11.05
CA ALA A 58 15.42 -1.28 12.27
C ALA A 58 16.95 -1.22 12.35
N GLY A 59 17.64 -1.46 11.23
CA GLY A 59 19.10 -1.30 11.13
C GLY A 59 19.56 0.13 11.40
N LEU A 60 18.90 1.13 10.80
CA LEU A 60 19.20 2.55 11.04
C LEU A 60 18.96 2.94 12.50
N LYS A 61 17.88 2.44 13.12
CA LYS A 61 17.62 2.66 14.56
C LYS A 61 18.74 2.09 15.42
N ALA A 62 19.22 0.88 15.14
CA ALA A 62 20.34 0.29 15.87
C ALA A 62 21.63 1.14 15.75
N ILE A 63 21.92 1.69 14.57
CA ILE A 63 23.04 2.61 14.36
C ILE A 63 22.86 3.90 15.18
N ILE A 64 21.66 4.47 15.19
CA ILE A 64 21.36 5.69 15.97
C ILE A 64 21.54 5.42 17.47
N GLU A 65 21.05 4.30 17.98
CA GLU A 65 21.22 3.94 19.40
C GLU A 65 22.70 3.69 19.76
N ALA A 66 23.46 3.04 18.87
CA ALA A 66 24.91 2.93 19.04
C ALA A 66 25.58 4.31 19.07
N ALA A 67 25.23 5.21 18.15
CA ALA A 67 25.75 6.58 18.12
C ALA A 67 25.40 7.37 19.39
N LYS A 68 24.18 7.24 19.91
CA LYS A 68 23.76 7.83 21.20
C LYS A 68 24.62 7.33 22.35
N SER A 69 24.86 6.01 22.42
CA SER A 69 25.68 5.40 23.48
C SER A 69 27.14 5.87 23.42
N MET A 70 27.72 5.98 22.22
CA MET A 70 29.10 6.41 22.03
C MET A 70 29.30 7.93 22.21
N HIS A 71 28.26 8.72 21.99
CA HIS A 71 28.30 10.18 22.03
C HIS A 71 27.20 10.77 22.90
N ALA A 72 27.11 10.31 24.15
CA ALA A 72 26.06 10.71 25.10
C ALA A 72 25.97 12.23 25.33
N ASN A 73 27.09 12.95 25.24
CA ASN A 73 27.14 14.41 25.42
C ASN A 73 26.96 15.20 24.11
N SER A 74 26.58 14.54 23.01
CA SER A 74 26.35 15.21 21.74
C SER A 74 25.17 16.19 21.87
N PRO A 75 25.32 17.45 21.43
CA PRO A 75 24.21 18.40 21.36
C PRO A 75 23.03 17.90 20.53
N LEU A 76 23.27 16.96 19.60
CA LEU A 76 22.19 16.40 18.77
C LEU A 76 21.17 15.62 19.61
N PHE A 77 21.60 15.01 20.72
CA PHE A 77 20.78 14.19 21.60
C PHE A 77 20.33 14.94 22.86
N SER A 78 20.69 16.21 23.01
CA SER A 78 20.21 17.04 24.12
C SER A 78 18.77 17.49 23.88
N GLY A 79 18.11 17.89 24.98
CA GLY A 79 16.73 18.38 24.94
C GLY A 79 16.57 19.61 24.05
N SER A 80 15.55 19.58 23.20
CA SER A 80 15.22 20.66 22.25
C SER A 80 14.29 21.73 22.81
N GLY A 81 13.83 21.57 24.07
CA GLY A 81 12.80 22.41 24.68
C GLY A 81 11.36 22.10 24.22
N ALA A 82 11.17 21.11 23.36
CA ALA A 82 9.84 20.59 22.98
C ALA A 82 9.59 19.22 23.63
N SER A 83 8.32 18.81 23.67
CA SER A 83 7.91 17.50 24.19
C SER A 83 7.01 16.75 23.21
N PHE A 84 7.00 15.43 23.33
CA PHE A 84 6.04 14.55 22.68
C PHE A 84 4.66 14.66 23.35
N LYS A 85 3.64 14.03 22.75
CA LYS A 85 2.25 14.05 23.27
C LYS A 85 2.14 13.40 24.65
N ASP A 86 3.01 12.45 24.97
CA ASP A 86 3.10 11.78 26.26
C ASP A 86 3.86 12.59 27.34
N GLY A 87 4.37 13.77 26.98
CA GLY A 87 5.13 14.66 27.87
C GLY A 87 6.64 14.40 27.89
N SER A 88 7.13 13.34 27.26
CA SER A 88 8.57 13.07 27.18
C SER A 88 9.30 14.15 26.36
N ALA A 89 10.53 14.49 26.74
CA ALA A 89 11.28 15.57 26.08
C ALA A 89 11.82 15.13 24.72
N LYS A 90 11.63 15.97 23.70
CA LYS A 90 12.21 15.76 22.37
C LYS A 90 13.66 16.20 22.35
N SER A 91 14.52 15.41 21.73
CA SER A 91 15.88 15.82 21.38
C SER A 91 15.92 16.73 20.15
N ILE A 92 17.06 17.38 19.90
CA ILE A 92 17.28 18.13 18.66
C ILE A 92 17.20 17.20 17.43
N ALA A 93 17.68 15.95 17.56
CA ALA A 93 17.55 14.92 16.54
C ALA A 93 16.08 14.66 16.17
N ASP A 94 15.19 14.56 17.16
CA ASP A 94 13.78 14.29 16.94
C ASP A 94 13.12 15.40 16.13
N LYS A 95 13.39 16.67 16.46
CA LYS A 95 12.84 17.80 15.67
C LYS A 95 13.34 17.80 14.22
N LYS A 96 14.60 17.45 14.00
CA LYS A 96 15.16 17.32 12.64
C LYS A 96 14.51 16.17 11.88
N PHE A 97 14.30 15.03 12.54
CA PHE A 97 13.57 13.90 11.97
C PHE A 97 12.15 14.29 11.59
N GLU A 98 11.39 14.90 12.50
CA GLU A 98 10.01 15.32 12.26
C GLU A 98 9.88 16.25 11.05
N ALA A 99 10.75 17.27 10.96
CA ALA A 99 10.75 18.19 9.84
C ALA A 99 11.07 17.49 8.51
N ALA A 100 12.04 16.57 8.50
CA ALA A 100 12.40 15.80 7.31
C ALA A 100 11.28 14.83 6.90
N PHE A 101 10.66 14.16 7.88
CA PHE A 101 9.53 13.27 7.67
C PHE A 101 8.36 14.04 7.05
N ASP A 102 8.00 15.20 7.61
CA ASP A 102 6.89 16.02 7.11
C ASP A 102 7.08 16.50 5.70
N ALA A 103 8.28 17.00 5.40
CA ALA A 103 8.64 17.44 4.06
C ALA A 103 8.46 16.29 3.08
N LYS A 104 9.01 15.11 3.42
CA LYS A 104 8.95 13.96 2.53
C LYS A 104 7.53 13.38 2.40
N ALA A 105 6.78 13.31 3.49
CA ALA A 105 5.41 12.81 3.50
C ALA A 105 4.50 13.69 2.62
N LYS A 106 4.65 15.01 2.67
CA LYS A 106 3.91 15.95 1.81
C LYS A 106 4.26 15.77 0.34
N GLU A 107 5.55 15.58 0.00
CA GLU A 107 5.97 15.25 -1.37
C GLU A 107 5.31 13.96 -1.89
N LEU A 108 5.07 13.00 -1.00
CA LEU A 108 4.41 11.73 -1.30
C LEU A 108 2.86 11.82 -1.27
N GLY A 109 2.30 13.02 -1.08
CA GLY A 109 0.85 13.26 -1.11
C GLY A 109 0.13 13.02 0.21
N ILE A 110 0.84 12.86 1.33
CA ILE A 110 0.25 12.73 2.66
C ILE A 110 -0.10 14.12 3.19
N THR A 111 -1.39 14.38 3.42
CA THR A 111 -1.90 15.71 3.79
C THR A 111 -1.61 16.07 5.25
N ASN A 112 -1.65 15.10 6.17
CA ASN A 112 -1.43 15.29 7.60
C ASN A 112 -0.26 14.40 8.11
N PRO A 113 1.01 14.67 7.72
CA PRO A 113 2.15 13.84 8.11
C PRO A 113 2.30 13.60 9.61
N GLU A 114 1.94 14.56 10.44
CA GLU A 114 1.98 14.50 11.90
C GLU A 114 1.20 13.35 12.51
N ASP A 115 0.14 12.88 11.84
CA ASP A 115 -0.67 11.75 12.27
C ASP A 115 0.00 10.39 12.00
N HIS A 116 1.09 10.40 11.20
CA HIS A 116 1.80 9.21 10.75
C HIS A 116 3.19 9.04 11.36
N ARG A 117 3.66 10.01 12.17
CA ARG A 117 4.94 9.88 12.87
C ARG A 117 4.79 8.91 14.03
N ALA A 118 5.76 8.02 14.22
CA ALA A 118 5.85 7.27 15.47
C ALA A 118 6.08 8.26 16.61
N SER A 119 5.17 8.27 17.59
CA SER A 119 5.19 9.15 18.76
C SER A 119 6.26 8.74 19.75
#